data_AF-A0A7C4YLE5-F1
#
_entry.id   AF-A0A7C4YLE5-F1
#
_cell.length_a   1.000
_cell.length_b   1.000
_cell.length_c   1.000
_cell.angle_alpha   90.00
_cell.angle_beta   90.00
_cell.angle_gamma   90.00
#
_symmetry.space_group_name_H-M   'P 1'
#
loop_
_entity.id
_entity.type
_entity.pdbx_description
1 polymer ?
#
loop_
_entity_poly.entity_id
_entity_poly.type
_entity_poly.pdbx_seq_one_letter_code
_entity_poly.pdbx_strand_id
1 'polypeptide(L)' 'MTCIVSYDIESDKIRTRLAHFLEKHGVRIQKSVFAVEIERHVFTRFKKGIENITRRQGKVA' A
#
# COMPACT_ATOMS: atom_id res chain seq x y z
N MET A 1 -13.36 1.71 7.22
CA MET A 1 -13.09 2.98 6.52
C MET A 1 -12.40 2.67 5.21
N THR A 2 -12.76 3.39 4.15
CA THR A 2 -12.13 3.21 2.84
C THR A 2 -11.00 4.22 2.70
N CYS A 3 -9.81 3.76 2.30
CA CYS A 3 -8.64 4.59 2.06
C CYS A 3 -8.20 4.41 0.61
N ILE A 4 -7.72 5.48 0.00
CA ILE A 4 -6.98 5.39 -1.25
C ILE A 4 -5.50 5.36 -0.90
N VAL A 5 -4.79 4.35 -1.43
CA VAL A 5 -3.34 4.24 -1.30
C VAL A 5 -2.75 4.44 -2.67
N SER A 6 -1.99 5.53 -2.81
CA SER A 6 -1.22 5.85 -4.00
C SER A 6 0.26 5.75 -3.69
N TYR A 7 1.05 5.22 -4.62
CA TYR A 7 2.49 5.10 -4.42
C TYR A 7 3.29 5.49 -5.65
N ASP A 8 4.48 6.01 -5.39
CA ASP A 8 5.49 6.32 -6.39
C ASP A 8 6.80 5.65 -6.00
N ILE A 9 7.13 4.55 -6.70
CA ILE A 9 8.21 3.63 -6.37
C ILE A 9 8.89 3.17 -7.66
N GLU A 10 10.15 3.57 -7.81
CA GLU A 10 10.99 3.22 -8.95
C GLU A 10 11.35 1.72 -8.96
N SER A 11 11.68 1.16 -7.79
CA SER A 11 12.09 -0.25 -7.69
C SER A 11 10.93 -1.20 -7.99
N ASP A 12 11.02 -1.91 -9.12
CA ASP A 12 10.08 -2.94 -9.54
C ASP A 12 9.87 -4.01 -8.47
N LYS A 13 10.94 -4.42 -7.78
CA LYS A 13 10.88 -5.40 -6.69
C LYS A 13 10.00 -4.92 -5.53
N ILE A 14 10.17 -3.67 -5.11
CA ILE A 14 9.38 -3.09 -4.00
C ILE A 14 7.94 -2.88 -4.47
N ARG A 15 7.75 -2.36 -5.67
CA ARG A 15 6.44 -2.10 -6.26
C ARG A 15 5.59 -3.36 -6.36
N THR A 16 6.15 -4.46 -6.86
CA THR A 16 5.45 -5.75 -6.94
C THR A 16 5.11 -6.29 -5.56
N ARG A 17 6.02 -6.19 -4.59
CA ARG A 17 5.77 -6.62 -3.21
C ARG A 17 4.67 -5.79 -2.52
N LEU A 18 4.65 -4.48 -2.76
CA LEU A 18 3.62 -3.59 -2.23
C LEU A 18 2.26 -3.87 -2.88
N ALA A 19 2.22 -4.06 -4.20
CA ALA A 19 0.98 -4.42 -4.91
C ALA A 19 0.37 -5.72 -4.34
N HIS A 20 1.16 -6.79 -4.20
CA HIS A 20 0.68 -8.05 -3.60
C HIS A 20 0.23 -7.92 -2.14
N PHE A 21 0.80 -6.96 -1.40
CA PHE A 21 0.34 -6.67 -0.06
C PHE A 21 -1.03 -5.96 -0.10
N LEU A 22 -1.19 -4.94 -0.95
CA LEU A 22 -2.42 -4.17 -1.07
C LEU A 22 -3.58 -4.96 -1.69
N GLU A 23 -3.30 -5.91 -2.60
CA GLU A 23 -4.29 -6.84 -3.19
C GLU A 23 -4.99 -7.71 -2.14
N LYS A 24 -4.37 -7.94 -0.97
CA LYS A 24 -4.98 -8.70 0.14
C LYS A 24 -5.95 -7.86 0.97
N HIS A 25 -5.87 -6.54 0.85
CA HIS A 25 -6.60 -5.60 1.69
C HIS A 25 -7.60 -4.75 0.90
N GLY A 26 -7.60 -4.83 -0.43
CA GLY A 26 -8.43 -3.98 -1.27
C GLY A 26 -8.32 -4.30 -2.76
N VAL A 27 -8.82 -3.38 -3.57
CA VAL A 27 -8.91 -3.51 -5.03
C VAL A 27 -7.96 -2.53 -5.69
N ARG A 28 -7.23 -3.01 -6.71
CA ARG A 28 -6.38 -2.17 -7.54
C ARG A 28 -7.23 -1.39 -8.53
N ILE A 29 -7.20 -0.06 -8.44
CA ILE A 29 -7.97 0.81 -9.35
C ILE A 29 -7.10 1.37 -10.48
N GLN A 30 -5.79 1.56 -10.24
CA GLN A 30 -4.82 1.97 -11.25
C GLN A 30 -3.46 1.29 -11.00
N LYS A 31 -2.51 1.45 -11.93
CA LYS A 31 -1.17 0.84 -11.83
C LYS A 31 -0.48 1.11 -10.49
N SER A 32 -0.64 2.29 -9.92
CA SER A 32 -0.03 2.66 -8.64
C SER A 32 -1.03 3.18 -7.61
N VAL A 33 -2.30 2.78 -7.73
CA VAL A 33 -3.37 3.23 -6.84
C VAL A 33 -4.31 2.08 -6.47
N PHE A 34 -4.60 1.96 -5.18
CA PHE A 34 -5.47 0.97 -4.58
C PHE A 34 -6.56 1.62 -3.73
N ALA A 35 -7.77 1.06 -3.78
CA ALA A 35 -8.83 1.35 -2.83
C ALA A 35 -8.87 0.23 -1.80
N VAL A 36 -8.66 0.57 -0.52
CA VAL A 36 -8.44 -0.39 0.56
C VAL A 36 -9.49 -0.18 1.63
N GLU A 37 -10.15 -1.26 2.05
CA GLU A 37 -11.09 -1.23 3.16
C GLU A 37 -10.37 -1.71 4.42
N ILE A 38 -10.31 -0.83 5.42
CA ILE A 38 -9.59 -1.12 6.64
C ILE A 38 -10.35 -0.66 7.88
N GLU A 39 -10.26 -1.42 8.95
CA GLU A 39 -10.80 -1.03 10.24
C GLU A 39 -9.84 -0.08 10.96
N ARG A 40 -10.39 0.88 11.71
CA ARG A 40 -9.61 1.95 12.35
C ARG A 40 -8.55 1.40 13.32
N HIS A 41 -8.84 0.29 13.99
CA HIS A 41 -7.96 -0.32 14.98
C HIS A 41 -6.74 -1.04 14.36
N VAL A 42 -6.83 -1.50 13.10
CA VAL A 42 -5.71 -2.13 12.38
C VAL A 42 -4.93 -1.16 11.49
N PHE A 43 -5.42 0.07 11.30
CA PHE A 43 -4.80 1.08 10.44
C PHE A 43 -3.31 1.29 10.74
N THR A 44 -2.94 1.42 12.02
CA THR A 44 -1.54 1.60 12.45
C THR A 44 -0.66 0.42 12.05
N ARG A 45 -1.17 -0.81 12.15
CA ARG A 45 -0.44 -2.03 11.77
C ARG A 45 -0.27 -2.11 10.25
N PHE A 46 -1.31 -1.77 9.51
CA PHE A 46 -1.27 -1.73 8.05
C PHE A 46 -0.27 -0.69 7.53
N LYS A 47 -0.28 0.53 8.09
CA LYS A 47 0.68 1.58 7.76
C LYS A 47 2.12 1.12 8.01
N LYS A 48 2.40 0.50 9.16
CA LYS A 48 3.73 -0.09 9.45
C LYS A 48 4.11 -1.19 8.45
N GLY A 49 3.14 -2.00 8.01
CA GLY A 49 3.34 -3.01 6.96
C GLY A 49 3.83 -2.40 5.64
N ILE A 50 3.18 -1.32 5.20
CA ILE A 50 3.58 -0.55 4.02
C ILE A 50 4.99 0.02 4.21
N GLU A 51 5.26 0.70 5.33
CA GLU A 51 6.57 1.31 5.62
C GLU A 51 7.71 0.27 5.64
N ASN A 52 7.45 -0.93 6.16
CA ASN A 52 8.42 -2.03 6.18
C ASN A 52 8.70 -2.59 4.78
N ILE A 53 7.68 -2.61 3.89
CA ILE A 53 7.84 -3.07 2.51
C ILE A 53 8.62 -2.05 1.69
N THR A 54 8.26 -0.77 1.80
CA THR A 54 8.91 0.30 1.05
C THR A 54 10.31 0.60 1.57
N ARG A 55 10.63 0.27 2.84
CA ARG A 55 11.90 0.63 3.50
C ARG A 55 12.21 2.13 3.38
N ARG A 56 11.15 2.96 3.33
CA ARG A 56 11.22 4.42 3.04
C ARG A 56 11.81 4.77 1.66
N GLN A 57 11.83 3.82 0.73
CA GLN A 57 12.16 4.06 -0.67
C GLN A 57 10.87 4.30 -1.45
N GLY A 58 10.75 5.51 -1.99
CA GLY A 58 9.53 5.99 -2.66
C GLY A 58 8.55 6.68 -1.72
N LYS A 59 7.48 7.22 -2.31
CA LYS A 59 6.43 7.96 -1.60
C LYS A 59 5.14 7.14 -1.60
N VAL A 60 4.43 7.13 -0.48
CA VAL A 60 3.09 6.54 -0.36
C VAL A 60 2.19 7.57 0.31
N ALA A 61 1.06 7.86 -0.31
CA ALA A 61 0.04 8.81 0.15
C ALA A 61 -1.32 8.10 0.25
#